data_AF-A0A7K7IUX7-F1
#
_entry.id   AF-A0A7K7IUX7-F1
#
_cell.length_a   1.000
_cell.length_b   1.000
_cell.length_c   1.000
_cell.angle_alpha   90.00
_cell.angle_beta   90.00
_cell.angle_gamma   90.00
#
_symmetry.space_group_name_H-M   'P 1'
#
loop_
_entity.id
_entity.type
_entity.pdbx_description
1 polymer ?
#
loop_
_entity_poly.entity_id
_entity_poly.type
_entity_poly.pdbx_seq_one_letter_code
_entity_poly.pdbx_strand_id
1 'polypeptide(L)' 'QDLLFRLRGNVDFWLGLRRRGERLQWEDGSSYSSRVPVLGNSQCVYLADNKFRSVMCSNEQPYLCSKARAPL' A
#
# COMPACT_ATOMS: atom_id res chain seq x y z
N GLN A 1 13.68 -5.99 -9.71
CA GLN A 1 12.49 -6.37 -8.93
C GLN A 1 12.47 -5.51 -7.68
N ASP A 2 11.35 -4.84 -7.39
CA ASP A 2 11.22 -3.92 -6.25
C ASP A 2 11.39 -4.63 -4.91
N LEU A 3 12.12 -3.98 -3.99
CA LEU A 3 12.42 -4.48 -2.65
C LEU A 3 11.14 -4.79 -1.86
N LEU A 4 10.10 -3.97 -2.04
CA LEU A 4 8.82 -4.09 -1.35
C LEU A 4 8.17 -5.47 -1.60
N PHE A 5 8.21 -5.94 -2.84
CA PHE A 5 7.63 -7.24 -3.21
C PHE A 5 8.43 -8.43 -2.68
N ARG A 6 9.75 -8.27 -2.51
CA ARG A 6 10.61 -9.29 -1.88
C ARG A 6 10.35 -9.41 -0.37
N LEU A 7 10.05 -8.29 0.30
CA LEU A 7 9.74 -8.27 1.73
C LEU A 7 8.43 -8.98 2.09
N ARG A 8 7.49 -9.09 1.14
CA ARG A 8 6.21 -9.76 1.34
C ARG A 8 6.37 -11.23 1.78
N GLY A 9 7.24 -11.99 1.11
CA GLY A 9 7.18 -13.45 1.15
C GLY A 9 5.78 -13.95 0.74
N ASN A 10 5.11 -14.67 1.64
CA ASN A 10 3.80 -15.30 1.43
C ASN A 10 2.63 -14.58 2.14
N VAL A 11 2.84 -13.38 2.67
CA VAL A 11 1.84 -12.68 3.51
C VAL A 11 1.37 -11.40 2.84
N ASP A 12 0.06 -11.19 2.81
CA ASP A 12 -0.52 -9.95 2.28
C ASP A 12 -0.49 -8.85 3.36
N PHE A 13 0.10 -7.71 3.03
CA PHE A 13 0.31 -6.62 3.97
C PHE A 13 -0.47 -5.38 3.58
N TRP A 14 -1.19 -4.80 4.53
CA TRP A 14 -1.67 -3.43 4.39
C TRP A 14 -0.51 -2.47 4.11
N LEU A 15 -0.75 -1.54 3.20
CA LEU A 15 0.10 -0.39 2.94
C LEU A 15 -0.58 0.86 3.50
N GLY A 16 0.21 1.86 3.88
CA GLY A 16 -0.28 3.18 4.26
C GLY A 16 -0.80 3.99 3.07
N LEU A 17 -1.53 3.34 2.16
CA LEU A 17 -2.11 3.91 0.95
C LEU A 17 -3.60 3.61 0.92
N ARG A 18 -4.42 4.65 0.76
CA ARG A 18 -5.87 4.52 0.73
C ARG A 18 -6.53 5.52 -0.21
N ARG A 19 -7.73 5.18 -0.65
CA ARG A 19 -8.57 6.05 -1.46
C ARG A 19 -9.27 7.08 -0.57
N ARG A 20 -9.12 8.36 -0.93
CA ARG A 20 -9.81 9.50 -0.32
C ARG A 20 -10.49 10.27 -1.45
N GLY A 21 -11.82 10.12 -1.58
CA GLY A 21 -12.57 10.53 -2.77
C GLY A 21 -12.23 9.63 -3.96
N GLU A 22 -11.86 10.23 -5.09
CA GLU A 22 -11.46 9.47 -6.29
C GLU A 22 -9.96 9.16 -6.34
N ARG A 23 -9.15 9.79 -5.47
CA ARG A 23 -7.68 9.72 -5.52
C ARG A 23 -7.12 8.78 -4.46
N LEU A 24 -6.01 8.15 -4.79
CA LEU A 24 -5.19 7.39 -3.86
C LEU A 24 -4.18 8.34 -3.19
N GLN A 25 -4.08 8.24 -1.86
CA GLN A 25 -3.22 9.09 -1.03
C GLN A 25 -2.49 8.24 0.00
N TRP A 26 -1.23 8.59 0.26
CA TRP A 26 -0.45 8.06 1.37
C TRP A 26 -0.94 8.65 2.71
N GLU A 27 -0.57 8.04 3.83
CA GLU A 27 -0.96 8.54 5.16
C GLU A 27 -0.38 9.92 5.51
N ASP A 28 0.68 10.37 4.83
CA ASP A 28 1.20 11.73 4.96
C ASP A 28 0.42 12.77 4.13
N GLY A 29 -0.62 12.34 3.40
CA GLY A 29 -1.46 13.19 2.54
C GLY A 29 -0.91 13.39 1.13
N SER A 30 0.28 12.89 0.82
CA SER A 30 0.82 12.96 -0.54
C SER A 30 0.03 12.05 -1.49
N SER A 31 -0.10 12.49 -2.76
CA SER A 31 -0.85 11.73 -3.77
C SER A 31 -0.03 10.57 -4.32
N TYR A 32 -0.68 9.45 -4.57
CA TYR A 32 -0.07 8.31 -5.23
C TYR A 32 0.22 8.62 -6.71
N SER A 33 1.50 8.73 -7.06
CA SER A 33 1.98 9.10 -8.40
C SER A 33 2.79 8.00 -9.08
N SER A 34 2.83 6.79 -8.52
CA SER A 34 3.60 5.68 -9.09
C SER A 34 2.94 5.10 -10.34
N ARG A 35 3.76 4.55 -11.23
CA ARG A 35 3.32 3.85 -12.45
C ARG A 35 2.74 2.46 -12.15
N VAL A 36 2.87 1.96 -10.92
CA VAL A 36 2.33 0.65 -10.53
C VAL A 36 0.82 0.78 -10.32
N PRO A 37 -0.01 0.03 -11.07
CA PRO A 37 -1.46 0.12 -10.92
C PRO A 37 -1.93 -0.51 -9.60
N VAL A 38 -2.96 0.09 -9.00
CA VAL A 38 -3.72 -0.51 -7.90
C VAL A 38 -4.96 -1.18 -8.47
N LEU A 39 -5.11 -2.48 -8.26
CA LEU A 39 -6.21 -3.27 -8.78
C LEU A 39 -7.40 -3.26 -7.81
N GLY A 40 -8.60 -3.06 -8.36
CA GLY A 40 -9.84 -2.95 -7.60
C GLY A 40 -10.22 -1.49 -7.30
N ASN A 41 -11.41 -1.31 -6.71
CA ASN A 41 -11.98 0.02 -6.46
C ASN A 41 -12.37 0.26 -4.99
N SER A 42 -11.84 -0.54 -4.06
CA SER A 42 -12.09 -0.37 -2.63
C SER A 42 -11.16 0.65 -2.00
N GLN A 43 -11.33 0.88 -0.70
CA GLN A 43 -10.70 2.00 0.00
C GLN A 43 -9.24 1.74 0.40
N CYS A 44 -8.92 0.60 1.02
CA CYS A 44 -7.58 0.36 1.56
C CYS A 44 -6.76 -0.50 0.63
N VAL A 45 -5.47 -0.17 0.48
CA VAL A 45 -4.55 -0.86 -0.43
C VAL A 45 -3.62 -1.79 0.33
N TYR A 46 -3.40 -2.97 -0.22
CA TYR A 46 -2.50 -3.97 0.32
C TYR A 46 -1.61 -4.56 -0.77
N LEU A 47 -0.53 -5.18 -0.33
CA LEU A 47 0.45 -5.87 -1.13
C LEU A 47 0.03 -7.33 -1.33
N ALA A 48 -0.24 -7.74 -2.57
CA ALA A 48 -0.66 -9.12 -2.90
C ALA A 48 0.04 -9.62 -4.16
N ASP A 49 0.75 -10.75 -4.07
CA ASP A 49 1.37 -11.46 -5.21
C ASP A 49 2.04 -10.54 -6.25
N ASN A 50 2.89 -9.63 -5.78
CA ASN A 50 3.61 -8.62 -6.58
C ASN A 50 2.75 -7.53 -7.22
N LYS A 51 1.55 -7.29 -6.68
CA LYS A 51 0.61 -6.29 -7.14
C LYS A 51 0.08 -5.50 -5.95
N PHE A 52 -0.38 -4.28 -6.23
CA PHE A 52 -1.20 -3.55 -5.27
C PHE A 52 -2.65 -3.85 -5.57
N ARG A 53 -3.40 -4.24 -4.53
CA ARG A 53 -4.82 -4.53 -4.63
C ARG A 53 -5.57 -3.72 -3.59
N SER A 54 -6.84 -3.45 -3.81
CA SER A 54 -7.69 -2.75 -2.86
C SER A 54 -8.82 -3.65 -2.35
N VAL A 55 -9.08 -3.62 -1.04
CA VAL A 55 -10.26 -4.24 -0.41
C VAL A 55 -10.84 -3.32 0.68
N MET A 56 -11.96 -3.72 1.29
CA MET A 56 -12.54 -2.99 2.42
C MET A 56 -11.56 -2.96 3.59
N CYS A 57 -11.46 -1.82 4.26
CA CYS A 57 -10.52 -1.62 5.36
C CYS A 57 -10.81 -2.47 6.61
N SER A 58 -11.98 -3.11 6.67
CA SER A 58 -12.37 -4.03 7.74
C SER A 58 -11.70 -5.41 7.66
N ASN A 59 -10.97 -5.72 6.59
CA ASN A 59 -10.26 -7.00 6.49
C ASN A 59 -9.08 -7.04 7.48
N GLU A 60 -8.98 -8.14 8.21
CA GLU A 60 -7.86 -8.38 9.11
C GLU A 60 -6.66 -8.92 8.34
N GLN A 61 -5.57 -8.14 8.30
CA GLN A 61 -4.28 -8.56 7.76
C GLN A 61 -3.17 -7.71 8.40
N PRO A 62 -1.93 -8.21 8.47
CA PRO A 62 -0.81 -7.45 9.01
C PRO A 62 -0.51 -6.21 8.15
N TYR A 63 0.26 -5.27 8.69
CA TYR A 63 0.62 -4.03 8.00
C TYR A 63 2.14 -3.84 7.94
N LEU A 64 2.59 -3.10 6.92
CA LEU A 64 3.99 -2.71 6.78
C LEU A 64 4.15 -1.21 7.01
N CYS A 65 5.01 -0.84 7.96
CA CYS A 65 5.39 0.54 8.22
C CYS A 65 6.71 0.89 7.53
N SER A 66 6.83 2.14 7.09
CA SER A 66 8.10 2.73 6.68
C SER A 66 8.26 4.10 7.32
N LYS A 67 9.51 4.47 7.64
CA LYS A 67 9.86 5.77 8.17
C LYS A 67 11.21 6.17 7.58
N ALA A 68 11.34 7.42 7.17
CA ALA A 68 12.64 7.95 6.78
C ALA A 68 13.61 7.86 7.98
N ARG A 69 14.86 7.45 7.72
CA ARG A 69 15.90 7.62 8.74
C ARG A 69 16.07 9.12 9.00
N ALA A 70 16.21 9.49 10.27
CA ALA A 70 16.54 10.86 10.63
C ALA A 70 17.86 11.26 9.94
N PRO A 71 18.00 12.52 9.50
CA PRO A 71 19.31 13.02 9.07
C PRO A 71 20.31 12.80 10.20
N LEU A 72 21.51 12.30 9.86
CA LEU A 72 22.64 12.22 10.78
C LEU A 72 23.07 13.61 11.23
#